data_AF-A0A919G3T2-F1
#
_entry.id   AF-A0A919G3T2-F1
#
_cell.length_a   1.000
_cell.length_b   1.000
_cell.length_c   1.000
_cell.angle_alpha   90.00
_cell.angle_beta   90.00
_cell.angle_gamma   90.00
#
_symmetry.space_group_name_H-M   'P 1'
#
loop_
_entity.id
_entity.type
_entity.pdbx_description
1 polymer ?
#
loop_
_entity_poly.entity_id
_entity_poly.type
_entity_poly.pdbx_seq_one_letter_code
_entity_poly.pdbx_strand_id
1 'polypeptide(L)'
;MRAPPLPNPGVHGRVCGDAPHTGVRRVAKGGCRMTNTEFATLRRSIEQLRHSVAGVRNAFGDAPEVRRLINDLERLEIDASELASAEPLRQPGLPGRIPEHVVIPDTPLDETMFSDADDEGLGGYHGDRS
;
A
#
# COMPACT_ATOMS: atom_id res chain seq x y z
N MET A 1 -59.26 -16.26 20.76
CA MET A 1 -58.88 -16.86 22.06
C MET A 1 -57.37 -16.68 22.22
N ARG A 2 -56.94 -15.79 23.11
CA ARG A 2 -55.54 -15.40 23.31
C ARG A 2 -55.21 -15.68 24.78
N ALA A 3 -54.29 -16.62 25.05
CA ALA A 3 -53.87 -16.97 26.41
C ALA A 3 -52.79 -16.00 26.91
N PRO A 4 -52.81 -15.55 28.19
CA PRO A 4 -51.74 -14.78 28.78
C PRO A 4 -50.60 -15.68 29.32
N PRO A 5 -49.35 -15.18 29.40
CA PRO A 5 -48.24 -15.91 29.99
C PRO A 5 -48.26 -15.86 31.53
N LEU A 6 -47.88 -16.97 32.16
CA LEU A 6 -47.64 -17.07 33.61
C LEU A 6 -46.22 -16.60 33.97
N PRO A 7 -46.02 -15.86 35.08
CA PRO A 7 -44.71 -15.61 35.66
C PRO A 7 -44.36 -16.66 36.72
N ASN A 8 -43.07 -16.95 36.92
CA ASN A 8 -42.62 -17.48 38.21
C ASN A 8 -41.20 -16.97 38.60
N PRO A 9 -40.94 -16.77 39.92
CA PRO A 9 -39.85 -16.00 40.49
C PRO A 9 -38.76 -16.87 41.14
N GLY A 10 -37.72 -16.23 41.71
CA GLY A 10 -36.76 -16.85 42.64
C GLY A 10 -35.31 -16.66 42.20
N VAL A 11 -34.68 -15.51 42.38
CA VAL A 11 -33.89 -15.06 43.56
C VAL A 11 -32.94 -16.12 44.15
N HIS A 12 -31.62 -15.91 44.02
CA HIS A 12 -30.63 -15.97 45.11
C HIS A 12 -29.29 -15.38 44.68
N GLY A 13 -28.81 -14.40 45.45
CA GLY A 13 -27.57 -13.68 45.19
C GLY A 13 -26.31 -14.41 45.67
N ARG A 14 -25.16 -13.89 45.24
CA ARG A 14 -23.92 -13.90 46.01
C ARG A 14 -22.99 -12.79 45.52
N VAL A 15 -22.63 -11.90 46.44
CA VAL A 15 -21.51 -10.97 46.37
C VAL A 15 -20.25 -11.72 46.79
N CYS A 16 -19.14 -11.56 46.06
CA CYS A 16 -17.71 -11.76 46.41
C CYS A 16 -16.94 -11.65 45.08
N GLY A 17 -15.88 -10.87 44.85
CA GLY A 17 -15.10 -9.92 45.62
C GLY A 17 -14.06 -9.30 44.67
N ASP A 18 -13.58 -8.11 44.98
CA ASP A 18 -12.48 -7.45 44.28
C ASP A 18 -11.16 -8.20 44.50
N ALA A 19 -10.40 -8.41 43.41
CA ALA A 19 -8.97 -8.66 43.44
C ALA A 19 -8.33 -8.28 42.08
N PRO A 20 -7.03 -7.90 42.06
CA PRO A 20 -6.53 -6.91 41.12
C PRO A 20 -5.73 -7.47 39.94
N HIS A 21 -5.80 -6.70 38.85
CA HIS A 21 -4.83 -6.46 37.77
C HIS A 21 -3.72 -7.50 37.50
N THR A 22 -3.84 -8.24 36.39
CA THR A 22 -2.78 -8.35 35.36
C THR A 22 -3.33 -8.96 34.07
N GLY A 23 -4.36 -8.32 33.51
CA GLY A 23 -4.78 -8.58 32.14
C GLY A 23 -3.89 -7.79 31.20
N VAL A 24 -2.75 -8.35 30.79
CA VAL A 24 -2.00 -7.83 29.64
C VAL A 24 -2.92 -7.93 28.43
N ARG A 25 -3.58 -6.82 28.10
CA ARG A 25 -4.37 -6.71 26.87
C ARG A 25 -3.39 -6.91 25.72
N ARG A 26 -3.49 -8.05 25.04
CA ARG A 26 -2.91 -8.23 23.72
C ARG A 26 -3.44 -7.07 22.86
N VAL A 27 -2.56 -6.13 22.53
CA VAL A 27 -2.82 -5.18 21.45
C VAL A 27 -3.06 -6.04 20.21
N ALA A 28 -4.31 -6.07 19.76
CA ALA A 28 -4.65 -6.67 18.48
C ALA A 28 -3.86 -5.90 17.44
N LYS A 29 -2.78 -6.54 16.97
CA LYS A 29 -1.94 -6.05 15.90
C LYS A 29 -2.69 -6.25 14.59
N GLY A 30 -3.74 -5.46 14.41
CA GLY A 30 -4.44 -5.31 13.16
C GLY A 30 -3.55 -4.54 12.20
N GLY A 31 -2.55 -5.20 11.62
CA GLY A 31 -2.04 -4.76 10.33
C GLY A 31 -3.25 -4.72 9.41
N CYS A 32 -3.57 -3.54 8.89
CA CYS A 32 -4.69 -3.35 7.99
C CYS A 32 -4.43 -4.20 6.74
N ARG A 33 -4.95 -5.42 6.74
CA ARG A 33 -5.12 -6.20 5.52
C ARG A 33 -6.18 -5.45 4.76
N MET A 34 -5.78 -4.72 3.71
CA MET A 34 -6.73 -4.12 2.79
C MET A 34 -7.74 -5.21 2.43
N THR A 35 -8.98 -4.95 2.80
CA THR A 35 -10.06 -5.92 2.77
C THR A 35 -10.32 -6.31 1.32
N ASN A 36 -10.71 -7.56 1.07
CA ASN A 36 -11.04 -8.02 -0.29
C ASN A 36 -12.07 -7.08 -0.98
N THR A 37 -12.93 -6.46 -0.18
CA THR A 37 -13.89 -5.42 -0.59
C THR A 37 -13.25 -4.13 -1.10
N GLU A 38 -12.15 -3.65 -0.50
CA GLU A 38 -11.44 -2.47 -0.96
C GLU A 38 -10.76 -2.73 -2.31
N PHE A 39 -10.15 -3.91 -2.50
CA PHE A 39 -9.59 -4.33 -3.79
C PHE A 39 -10.68 -4.50 -4.87
N ALA A 40 -11.83 -5.08 -4.53
CA ALA A 40 -12.95 -5.18 -5.45
C ALA A 40 -13.47 -3.78 -5.87
N THR A 41 -13.48 -2.84 -4.93
CA THR A 41 -13.85 -1.45 -5.21
C THR A 41 -12.83 -0.78 -6.12
N LEU A 42 -11.53 -0.94 -5.85
CA LEU A 42 -10.45 -0.42 -6.69
C LEU A 42 -10.57 -0.92 -8.13
N ARG A 43 -10.73 -2.24 -8.32
CA ARG A 43 -10.88 -2.86 -9.65
C ARG A 43 -12.08 -2.30 -10.41
N ARG A 44 -13.23 -2.16 -9.73
CA ARG A 44 -14.43 -1.56 -10.33
C ARG A 44 -14.20 -0.10 -10.74
N SER A 45 -13.50 0.69 -9.92
CA SER A 45 -13.18 2.09 -10.24
C SER A 45 -12.26 2.19 -11.47
N ILE A 46 -11.28 1.29 -11.59
CA ILE A 46 -10.40 1.22 -12.76
C ILE A 46 -11.20 0.86 -14.02
N GLU A 47 -12.12 -0.10 -13.94
CA GLU A 47 -13.02 -0.44 -15.06
C GLU A 47 -13.90 0.75 -15.48
N GLN A 48 -14.42 1.53 -14.52
CA GLN A 48 -15.19 2.74 -14.81
C GLN A 48 -14.32 3.82 -15.48
N LEU A 49 -13.07 4.00 -15.03
CA LEU A 49 -12.12 4.91 -15.62
C LEU A 49 -11.80 4.50 -17.07
N ARG A 50 -11.61 3.20 -17.33
CA ARG A 50 -11.41 2.65 -18.68
C ARG A 50 -12.54 3.03 -19.64
N HIS A 51 -13.79 2.89 -19.20
CA HIS A 51 -14.94 3.30 -20.01
C HIS A 51 -14.96 4.81 -20.27
N SER A 52 -14.60 5.61 -19.27
CA SER A 52 -14.54 7.07 -19.39
C SER A 52 -13.45 7.50 -20.38
N VAL A 53 -12.24 6.93 -20.29
CA VAL A 53 -11.12 7.20 -21.20
C VAL A 53 -11.45 6.74 -22.63
N ALA A 54 -12.16 5.62 -22.81
CA ALA A 54 -12.63 5.22 -24.13
C ALA A 54 -13.62 6.24 -24.73
N GLY A 55 -14.50 6.82 -23.91
CA GLY A 55 -15.38 7.92 -24.31
C GLY A 55 -14.59 9.17 -24.74
N VAL A 56 -13.54 9.52 -23.98
CA VAL A 56 -12.63 10.63 -24.33
C VAL A 56 -11.93 10.34 -25.65
N ARG A 57 -11.39 9.14 -25.86
CA ARG A 57 -10.77 8.76 -27.14
C ARG A 57 -11.74 8.85 -28.31
N ASN A 58 -13.01 8.47 -28.12
CA ASN A 58 -14.01 8.61 -29.17
C ASN A 58 -14.31 10.08 -29.51
N ALA A 59 -14.21 10.99 -28.54
CA ALA A 59 -14.48 12.41 -28.74
C ALA A 59 -13.28 13.20 -29.27
N PHE A 60 -12.06 12.88 -28.82
CA PHE A 60 -10.84 13.63 -29.10
C PHE A 60 -9.88 12.91 -30.06
N GLY A 61 -10.18 11.67 -30.44
CA GLY A 61 -9.33 10.85 -31.30
C GLY A 61 -8.05 10.39 -30.58
N ASP A 62 -7.03 10.03 -31.36
CA ASP A 62 -5.77 9.45 -30.87
C ASP A 62 -4.70 10.53 -30.58
N ALA A 63 -5.10 11.61 -29.92
CA ALA A 63 -4.19 12.69 -29.53
C ALA A 63 -3.11 12.18 -28.54
N PRO A 64 -1.91 12.79 -28.52
CA PRO A 64 -0.83 12.38 -27.61
C PRO A 64 -1.25 12.32 -26.13
N GLU A 65 -2.12 13.22 -25.70
CA GLU A 65 -2.67 13.29 -24.34
C GLU A 65 -3.59 12.09 -24.06
N VAL A 66 -4.43 11.70 -25.01
CA VAL A 66 -5.31 10.53 -24.89
C VAL A 66 -4.49 9.24 -24.81
N ARG A 67 -3.45 9.12 -25.63
CA ARG A 67 -2.51 7.99 -25.56
C ARG A 67 -1.81 7.91 -24.20
N ARG A 68 -1.42 9.04 -23.60
CA ARG A 68 -0.87 9.05 -22.23
C ARG A 68 -1.88 8.52 -21.22
N LEU A 69 -3.13 8.97 -21.26
CA LEU A 69 -4.18 8.45 -20.37
C LEU A 69 -4.39 6.93 -20.51
N ILE A 70 -4.30 6.40 -21.73
CA ILE A 70 -4.42 4.95 -21.97
C ILE A 70 -3.23 4.20 -21.38
N ASN A 71 -2.01 4.71 -21.58
CA ASN A 71 -0.80 4.12 -21.00
C ASN A 71 -0.84 4.16 -19.46
N ASP A 72 -1.29 5.28 -18.88
CA ASP A 72 -1.43 5.42 -17.43
C ASP A 72 -2.46 4.45 -16.87
N LEU A 73 -3.54 4.19 -17.62
CA LEU A 73 -4.54 3.20 -17.23
C LEU A 73 -4.01 1.77 -17.27
N GLU A 74 -3.27 1.39 -18.32
CA GLU A 74 -2.60 0.08 -18.39
C GLU A 74 -1.64 -0.10 -17.21
N ARG A 75 -0.86 0.93 -16.87
CA ARG A 75 0.01 0.93 -15.69
C ARG A 75 -0.78 0.74 -14.39
N LEU A 76 -1.88 1.46 -14.22
CA LEU A 76 -2.74 1.30 -13.03
C LEU A 76 -3.33 -0.10 -12.92
N GLU A 77 -3.69 -0.74 -14.04
CA GLU A 77 -4.18 -2.12 -14.05
C GLU A 77 -3.08 -3.11 -13.60
N ILE A 78 -1.86 -2.92 -14.09
CA ILE A 78 -0.68 -3.71 -13.68
C ILE A 78 -0.42 -3.50 -12.18
N ASP A 79 -0.28 -2.25 -11.75
CA ASP A 79 0.01 -1.89 -10.36
C ASP A 79 -1.05 -2.42 -9.40
N ALA A 80 -2.34 -2.38 -9.77
CA ALA A 80 -3.42 -2.91 -8.95
C ALA A 80 -3.36 -4.44 -8.83
N SER A 81 -2.96 -5.13 -9.90
CA SER A 81 -2.73 -6.58 -9.88
C SER A 81 -1.53 -6.94 -9.02
N GLU A 82 -0.42 -6.23 -9.17
CA GLU A 82 0.78 -6.41 -8.35
C GLU A 82 0.46 -6.16 -6.87
N LEU A 83 -0.23 -5.06 -6.56
CA LEU A 83 -0.64 -4.72 -5.20
C LEU A 83 -1.58 -5.76 -4.59
N ALA A 84 -2.47 -6.38 -5.38
CA ALA A 84 -3.34 -7.45 -4.90
C ALA A 84 -2.56 -8.72 -4.49
N SER A 85 -1.37 -8.92 -5.07
CA SER A 85 -0.45 -10.01 -4.72
C SER A 85 0.61 -9.62 -3.70
N ALA A 86 0.77 -8.31 -3.43
CA ALA A 86 1.79 -7.81 -2.53
C ALA A 86 1.45 -8.13 -1.07
N GLU A 87 2.43 -8.63 -0.34
CA GLU A 87 2.34 -8.73 1.12
C GLU A 87 2.33 -7.33 1.72
N PRO A 88 1.33 -6.96 2.55
CA PRO A 88 1.29 -5.65 3.17
C PRO A 88 2.59 -5.40 3.92
N LEU A 89 3.29 -4.31 3.59
CA LEU A 89 4.45 -3.87 4.37
C LEU A 89 4.00 -3.74 5.82
N ARG A 90 4.48 -4.67 6.66
CA ARG A 90 4.28 -4.59 8.10
C ARG A 90 4.87 -3.25 8.53
N GLN A 91 4.03 -2.40 9.11
CA GLN A 91 4.35 -1.05 9.56
C GLN A 91 5.80 -0.96 10.09
N PRO A 92 6.58 0.06 9.69
CA PRO A 92 7.87 0.36 10.30
C PRO A 92 7.65 0.52 11.81
N GLY A 93 8.21 -0.37 12.62
CA GLY A 93 7.96 -0.40 14.07
C GLY A 93 7.73 -1.78 14.67
N LEU A 94 7.76 -2.86 13.88
CA LEU A 94 7.97 -4.19 14.47
C LEU A 94 9.41 -4.30 14.99
N PRO A 95 9.63 -4.53 16.31
CA PRO A 95 10.95 -4.92 16.78
C PRO A 95 11.31 -6.26 16.13
N GLY A 96 12.28 -6.25 15.22
CA GLY A 96 12.77 -7.46 14.54
C GLY A 96 12.93 -7.38 13.02
N ARG A 97 12.42 -6.34 12.35
CA ARG A 97 12.77 -6.08 10.93
C ARG A 97 13.51 -4.75 10.84
N ILE A 98 14.78 -4.79 11.22
CA ILE A 98 15.73 -3.74 10.84
C ILE A 98 15.73 -3.77 9.31
N PRO A 99 15.49 -2.64 8.60
CA PRO A 99 15.80 -2.57 7.18
C PRO A 99 17.22 -3.12 7.00
N GLU A 100 17.45 -3.97 6.01
CA GLU A 100 18.82 -4.41 5.73
C GLU A 100 19.65 -3.16 5.44
N HIS A 101 20.35 -2.69 6.48
CA HIS A 101 21.11 -1.46 6.42
C HIS A 101 22.37 -1.83 5.67
N VAL A 102 22.32 -1.65 4.36
CA VAL A 102 23.50 -1.76 3.53
C VAL A 102 24.38 -0.57 3.90
N VAL A 103 25.41 -0.85 4.70
CA VAL A 103 26.41 0.14 5.07
C VAL A 103 27.18 0.46 3.79
N ILE A 104 26.96 1.65 3.24
CA ILE A 104 27.78 2.19 2.16
C ILE A 104 29.05 2.74 2.81
N PRO A 105 30.24 2.20 2.46
CA PRO A 105 31.49 2.74 2.99
C PRO A 105 31.69 4.19 2.53
N ASP A 106 32.09 5.08 3.44
CA ASP A 106 32.54 6.45 3.10
C ASP A 106 33.93 6.48 2.43
N THR A 107 34.46 5.32 2.04
CA THR A 107 35.73 5.23 1.31
C THR A 107 35.51 5.79 -0.10
N PRO A 108 36.33 6.76 -0.55
CA PRO A 108 36.29 7.23 -1.93
C PRO A 108 36.35 6.03 -2.88
N LEU A 109 35.46 5.99 -3.85
CA LEU A 109 35.52 4.97 -4.89
C LEU A 109 36.85 5.09 -5.65
N ASP A 110 37.38 3.95 -6.07
CA ASP A 110 38.58 3.91 -6.90
C ASP A 110 38.33 4.67 -8.21
N GLU A 111 39.04 5.78 -8.41
CA GLU A 111 38.89 6.64 -9.59
C GLU A 111 39.23 5.90 -10.89
N THR A 112 40.05 4.84 -10.83
CA THR A 112 40.37 4.02 -11.99
C THR A 112 39.19 3.18 -12.49
N MET A 113 38.14 2.98 -11.68
CA MET A 113 36.88 2.37 -12.15
C MET A 113 36.14 3.25 -13.16
N PHE A 114 36.45 4.55 -13.22
CA PHE A 114 35.77 5.52 -14.06
C PHE A 114 36.67 6.13 -15.15
N SER A 115 37.91 5.63 -15.32
CA SER A 115 38.88 6.20 -16.27
C SER A 115 38.42 6.16 -17.72
N ASP A 116 37.64 5.14 -18.07
CA ASP A 116 37.15 4.93 -19.44
C ASP A 116 35.71 5.45 -19.60
N ALA A 117 35.09 5.95 -18.52
CA ALA A 117 33.70 6.43 -18.54
C ALA A 117 33.54 7.74 -19.35
N ASP A 118 34.62 8.51 -19.50
CA ASP A 118 34.65 9.75 -20.28
C ASP A 118 34.76 9.49 -21.81
N ASP A 119 35.28 8.32 -22.22
CA ASP A 119 35.45 7.95 -23.65
C ASP A 119 34.12 7.61 -24.33
N GLU A 120 33.09 7.26 -23.54
CA GLU A 120 31.72 7.08 -24.03
C GLU A 120 30.85 8.35 -23.96
N GLY A 121 31.41 9.49 -23.53
CA GLY A 121 30.87 10.82 -23.80
C GLY A 121 29.43 11.08 -23.36
N LEU A 122 29.09 10.83 -22.09
CA LEU A 122 27.83 11.27 -21.47
C LEU A 122 28.05 11.92 -20.09
N GLY A 123 28.74 13.05 -20.03
CA GLY A 123 28.75 13.85 -18.79
C GLY A 123 29.71 15.04 -18.75
N GLY A 124 29.22 16.22 -19.13
CA GLY A 124 29.75 17.48 -18.62
C GLY A 124 31.02 18.03 -19.29
N TYR A 125 30.85 18.69 -20.45
CA TYR A 125 31.80 19.72 -20.86
C TYR A 125 31.89 20.77 -19.75
N HIS A 126 32.99 20.81 -19.01
CA HIS A 126 33.40 22.02 -18.31
C HIS A 126 33.81 23.03 -19.39
N GLY A 127 32.81 23.73 -19.92
CA GLY A 127 33.05 24.87 -20.80
C GLY A 127 33.91 25.86 -20.03
N ASP A 128 35.15 26.00 -20.46
CA ASP A 128 36.08 26.99 -19.96
C ASP A 128 35.42 28.37 -20.17
N ARG A 129 35.01 29.01 -19.08
CA ARG A 129 34.47 30.37 -19.12
C ARG A 129 35.67 31.31 -19.22
N SER A 130 35.85 31.89 -20.40
CA SER A 130 36.78 33.00 -20.68
C SER A 130 36.54 34.21 -19.77
#